data_AF-A0A944RYG9-F1
#
_entry.id   AF-A0A944RYG9-F1
#
_cell.length_a   1.000
_cell.length_b   1.000
_cell.length_c   1.000
_cell.angle_alpha   90.00
_cell.angle_beta   90.00
_cell.angle_gamma   90.00
#
_symmetry.space_group_name_H-M   'P 1'
#
loop_
_entity.id
_entity.type
_entity.pdbx_description
1 polymer ?
#
loop_
_entity_poly.entity_id
_entity_poly.type
_entity_poly.pdbx_seq_one_letter_code
_entity_poly.pdbx_strand_id
1 'polypeptide(L)' 'MADPIEKGVTRRHTFFCTDRERHTTSTKVIDVSPKTISVFGRQVQGWIVTTEEPVIDKTISLKESLDDMGVRHDPE' A
#
# COMPACT_ATOMS: atom_id res chain seq x y z
N MET A 1 14.06 -28.64 7.09
CA MET A 1 13.56 -27.38 7.68
C MET A 1 13.12 -26.55 6.50
N ALA A 2 11.82 -26.28 6.35
CA ALA A 2 11.31 -25.52 5.23
C ALA A 2 11.54 -24.03 5.53
N ASP A 3 12.25 -23.35 4.65
CA ASP A 3 12.44 -21.91 4.69
C ASP A 3 11.08 -21.21 4.85
N PRO A 4 10.94 -20.21 5.73
CA PRO A 4 9.71 -19.46 5.83
C PRO A 4 9.51 -18.74 4.50
N ILE A 5 8.51 -19.17 3.73
CA ILE A 5 8.00 -18.45 2.56
C ILE A 5 7.74 -17.03 3.05
N GLU A 6 8.55 -16.07 2.61
CA GLU A 6 8.34 -14.64 2.87
C GLU A 6 6.92 -14.31 2.40
N LYS A 7 5.98 -14.28 3.34
CA LYS A 7 4.63 -13.79 3.07
C LYS A 7 4.78 -12.29 2.91
N GLY A 8 4.98 -11.85 1.67
CA GLY A 8 4.91 -10.44 1.32
C GLY A 8 3.69 -9.83 1.99
N VAL A 9 3.91 -8.91 2.93
CA VAL A 9 2.83 -8.32 3.71
C VAL A 9 2.06 -7.42 2.75
N THR A 10 0.83 -7.76 2.40
CA THR A 10 -0.01 -6.89 1.59
C THR A 10 -0.68 -5.86 2.50
N ARG A 11 -0.48 -4.57 2.20
CA ARG A 11 -1.13 -3.47 2.93
C ARG A 11 -2.42 -3.12 2.22
N ARG A 12 -3.53 -3.23 2.96
CA ARG A 12 -4.86 -2.88 2.49
C ARG A 12 -5.25 -1.50 3.01
N HIS A 13 -5.66 -0.60 2.12
CA HIS A 13 -6.19 0.71 2.47
C HIS A 13 -7.61 0.87 1.97
N THR A 14 -8.51 1.30 2.86
CA THR A 14 -9.89 1.65 2.51
C THR A 14 -10.11 3.12 2.78
N PHE A 15 -10.54 3.88 1.76
CA PHE A 15 -10.76 5.32 1.86
C PHE A 15 -12.00 5.76 1.07
N PHE A 16 -12.52 6.94 1.39
CA PHE A 16 -13.60 7.58 0.64
C PHE A 16 -13.03 8.60 -0.35
N CYS A 17 -13.51 8.60 -1.58
CA CYS A 17 -13.17 9.62 -2.58
C CYS A 17 -14.40 10.05 -3.38
N THR A 18 -14.43 11.32 -3.81
CA THR A 18 -15.45 11.87 -4.72
C THR A 18 -15.02 11.83 -6.18
N ASP A 19 -13.77 11.46 -6.46
CA ASP A 19 -13.24 11.26 -7.80
C ASP A 19 -12.44 9.96 -7.79
N ARG A 20 -13.02 8.92 -8.40
CA ARG A 20 -12.42 7.59 -8.43
C ARG A 20 -11.20 7.55 -9.35
N GLU A 21 -11.28 8.18 -10.53
CA GLU A 21 -10.30 8.01 -11.59
C GLU A 21 -8.91 8.48 -11.17
N ARG A 22 -8.86 9.55 -10.38
CA ARG A 22 -7.61 10.10 -9.84
C ARG A 22 -6.89 9.16 -8.86
N HIS A 23 -7.64 8.32 -8.14
CA HIS A 23 -7.09 7.51 -7.03
C HIS A 23 -6.92 6.03 -7.38
N THR A 24 -7.40 5.59 -8.54
CA THR A 24 -7.30 4.19 -8.97
C THR A 24 -6.21 3.93 -10.01
N THR A 25 -5.50 4.95 -10.49
CA THR A 25 -4.56 4.82 -11.63
C THR A 25 -3.26 4.12 -11.26
N SER A 26 -2.78 4.25 -10.01
CA SER A 26 -1.45 3.78 -9.60
C SER A 26 -1.46 2.64 -8.60
N THR A 27 -2.64 2.20 -8.15
CA THR A 27 -2.77 1.23 -7.06
C THR A 27 -3.75 0.13 -7.45
N LYS A 28 -3.46 -1.12 -7.06
CA LYS A 28 -4.35 -2.26 -7.30
C LYS A 28 -5.61 -2.11 -6.45
N VAL A 29 -6.73 -1.82 -7.12
CA VAL A 29 -8.04 -1.70 -6.49
C VAL A 29 -8.65 -3.09 -6.34
N ILE A 30 -9.10 -3.42 -5.14
CA ILE A 30 -9.72 -4.73 -4.83
C ILE A 30 -11.22 -4.63 -4.54
N ASP A 31 -11.72 -3.45 -4.19
CA ASP A 31 -13.15 -3.22 -4.00
C ASP A 31 -13.52 -1.74 -4.22
N VAL A 32 -14.70 -1.49 -4.78
CA VAL A 32 -15.25 -0.15 -5.00
C VAL A 32 -16.76 -0.19 -4.80
N SER A 33 -17.27 0.61 -3.86
CA SER A 33 -18.71 0.75 -3.64
C SER A 33 -19.15 2.22 -3.59
N PRO A 34 -20.25 2.59 -4.26
CA PRO A 34 -20.79 3.95 -4.15
C PRO A 34 -21.33 4.18 -2.73
N LYS A 35 -21.09 5.37 -2.19
CA LYS A 35 -21.56 5.75 -0.85
C LYS A 35 -21.87 7.25 -0.77
N THR A 36 -22.92 7.57 -0.04
CA THR A 36 -23.23 8.94 0.36
C THR A 36 -22.88 9.11 1.83
N ILE A 37 -22.10 10.15 2.16
CA ILE A 37 -21.69 10.46 3.53
C ILE A 37 -22.13 11.88 3.92
N SER A 38 -22.33 12.11 5.22
CA SER A 38 -22.60 13.46 5.75
C SER A 38 -21.29 14.09 6.22
N VAL A 39 -20.93 15.23 5.64
CA VAL A 39 -19.75 16.02 5.99
C VAL A 39 -20.22 17.43 6.32
N PHE A 40 -20.06 17.84 7.59
CA PHE A 40 -20.53 19.13 8.10
C PHE A 40 -22.01 19.42 7.79
N GLY A 41 -22.87 18.40 7.88
CA GLY A 41 -24.30 18.51 7.60
C GLY A 41 -24.67 18.53 6.12
N ARG A 42 -23.69 18.41 5.21
CA ARG A 42 -23.93 18.30 3.76
C ARG A 42 -23.77 16.85 3.31
N GLN A 43 -24.67 16.40 2.44
CA GLN A 43 -24.59 15.08 1.83
C GLN A 43 -23.59 15.13 0.67
N VAL A 44 -22.59 14.27 0.71
CA VAL A 44 -21.55 14.13 -0.31
C VAL A 44 -21.61 12.74 -0.90
N GLN A 45 -21.81 12.67 -2.21
CA GLN A 45 -21.79 11.42 -2.96
C GLN A 45 -20.36 11.10 -3.39
N GLY A 46 -19.97 9.83 -3.30
CA GLY A 46 -18.67 9.37 -3.74
C GLY A 46 -18.58 7.85 -3.67
N TRP A 47 -17.38 7.36 -3.45
CA TRP A 47 -17.06 5.94 -3.43
C TRP A 47 -16.19 5.59 -2.23
N ILE A 48 -16.43 4.42 -1.65
CA ILE A 48 -15.46 3.74 -0.80
C ILE A 48 -14.62 2.86 -1.70
N VAL A 49 -13.32 3.15 -1.75
CA VAL A 49 -12.34 2.41 -2.53
C VAL A 49 -11.45 1.66 -1.56
N THR A 50 -11.25 0.38 -1.84
CA THR A 50 -10.25 -0.44 -1.17
C THR A 50 -9.15 -0.79 -2.15
N THR A 51 -7.92 -0.51 -1.75
CA THR A 51 -6.71 -0.81 -2.51
C THR A 51 -5.82 -1.78 -1.73
N GLU A 52 -4.99 -2.52 -2.46
CA GLU A 52 -3.99 -3.43 -1.93
C GLU A 52 -2.63 -3.11 -2.55
N GLU A 53 -1.63 -2.87 -1.71
CA GLU A 53 -0.25 -2.64 -2.14
C GLU A 53 0.65 -3.73 -1.56
N PRO A 54 1.50 -4.38 -2.39
CA PRO A 54 2.53 -5.27 -1.88
C PRO A 54 3.55 -4.42 -1.11
N VAL A 55 3.66 -4.65 0.20
CA VAL A 55 4.73 -4.04 0.99
C VAL A 55 5.87 -5.04 1.02
N ILE A 56 7.01 -4.63 0.47
CA ILE A 56 8.28 -5.26 0.79
C ILE A 56 8.60 -4.81 2.20
N ASP A 57 8.33 -5.67 3.17
CA ASP A 57 8.74 -5.45 4.55
C ASP A 57 10.26 -5.60 4.60
N LYS A 58 11.00 -4.55 4.24
CA LYS A 58 12.45 -4.52 4.45
C LYS A 58 12.66 -4.43 5.95
N THR A 59 12.65 -5.58 6.62
CA THR A 59 13.22 -5.70 7.95
C THR A 59 14.72 -5.55 7.78
N ILE A 60 15.21 -4.30 7.84
CA ILE A 60 16.65 -4.06 7.90
C ILE A 60 17.09 -4.61 9.25
N SER A 61 17.83 -5.71 9.26
CA SER A 61 18.36 -6.24 10.50
C SER A 61 19.28 -5.19 11.13
N LEU A 62 19.32 -5.09 12.46
CA LEU A 62 20.26 -4.19 13.16
C LEU A 62 21.71 -4.40 12.69
N LYS A 63 22.04 -5.62 12.24
CA LYS A 63 23.33 -5.97 11.67
C LYS A 63 23.58 -5.27 10.33
N GLU A 64 22.60 -5.27 9.42
CA GLU A 64 22.68 -4.55 8.14
C GLU A 64 22.68 -3.01 8.32
N SER A 65 22.03 -2.48 9.36
CA SER A 65 22.09 -1.04 9.69
C SER A 65 23.43 -0.59 10.26
N LEU A 66 24.23 -1.51 10.82
CA LEU A 66 25.55 -1.22 11.39
C LEU A 66 26.69 -1.45 10.39
N ASP A 67 26.47 -2.26 9.35
CA ASP A 67 27.40 -2.46 8.23
C ASP A 67 27.26 -1.34 7.17
N ASP A 68 27.50 -0.08 7.59
CA ASP A 68 27.73 1.05 6.68
C ASP A 68 29.15 0.98 6.07
N MET A 69 29.49 -0.13 5.40
CA MET A 69 30.66 -0.19 4.52
C MET A 69 30.59 -1.35 3.53
N GLY A 70 30.10 -1.06 2.32
CA GLY A 70 30.41 -1.87 1.15
C GLY A 70 29.23 -2.22 0.26
N VAL A 71 28.46 -1.23 -0.21
CA VAL A 71 27.70 -1.38 -1.45
C VAL A 71 28.73 -1.53 -2.58
N ARG A 72 29.15 -2.77 -2.83
CA ARG A 72 29.76 -3.13 -4.11
C ARG A 72 28.67 -2.98 -5.16
N HIS A 73 28.70 -1.88 -5.89
CA HIS A 73 28.13 -1.85 -7.23
C HIS A 73 28.86 -2.93 -8.03
N ASP A 74 28.18 -4.03 -8.40
CA ASP A 74 28.61 -4.81 -9.55
C ASP A 74 28.41 -3.94 -10.79
N PRO A 75 29.46 -3.66 -11.58
CA PRO A 75 29.30 -3.11 -12.91
C PRO A 75 29.09 -4.27 -13.90
N GLU A 76 28.08 -4.08 -14.75
CA GLU A 76 27.74 -4.82 -15.98
C GLU A 76 27.09 -6.22 -15.85
#